data_AF-A0AAU7PMS3-F1
#
_entry.id   AF-A0AAU7PMS3-F1
#
_cell.length_a   1.000
_cell.length_b   1.000
_cell.length_c   1.000
_cell.angle_alpha   90.00
_cell.angle_beta   90.00
_cell.angle_gamma   90.00
#
_symmetry.space_group_name_H-M   'P 1'
#
loop_
_entity.id
_entity.type
_entity.pdbx_description
1 polymer ?
#
loop_
_entity_poly.entity_id
_entity_poly.type
_entity_poly.pdbx_seq_one_letter_code
_entity_poly.pdbx_strand_id
1 'polypeptide(L)'
;MDVMADEPKVILDGSKGDIQIQNEDNSSHSDDNNDLVSSAANSDEISEIEEEIFKTEEARSKSKYWNEVVAWDEKNLRTGMDRVFEPILNSDSQYYDRGELEGFPKVILYLAKNEIYARHGYIFMDEELGNYFKGQVWYTPTVKASDFRDDVFNEYETANLRVLVDILSALE
;
A
#
# COMPACT_ATOMS: atom_id res chain seq x y z
N MET A 1 22.32 11.57 8.16
CA MET A 1 22.38 10.12 8.44
C MET A 1 21.58 9.47 7.34
N ASP A 2 22.24 8.66 6.52
CA ASP A 2 21.63 7.99 5.37
C ASP A 2 20.47 7.10 5.83
N VAL A 3 19.26 7.48 5.45
CA VAL A 3 18.01 6.72 5.68
C VAL A 3 17.78 5.63 4.61
N MET A 4 18.76 5.40 3.72
CA MET A 4 18.63 4.56 2.53
C MET A 4 19.29 3.16 2.65
N ALA A 5 19.83 2.79 3.82
CA ALA A 5 20.74 1.64 3.93
C ALA A 5 20.06 0.26 3.96
N ASP A 6 18.74 0.19 4.13
CA ASP A 6 17.98 -1.08 4.25
C ASP A 6 16.77 -1.16 3.29
N GLU A 7 16.73 -0.33 2.25
CA GLU A 7 15.69 -0.44 1.24
C GLU A 7 15.79 -1.79 0.50
N PRO A 8 14.67 -2.47 0.21
CA PRO A 8 14.69 -3.62 -0.67
C PRO A 8 15.32 -3.20 -2.01
N LYS A 9 16.38 -3.91 -2.41
CA LYS A 9 17.10 -3.60 -3.65
C LYS A 9 16.15 -3.79 -4.82
N VAL A 10 15.88 -2.70 -5.52
CA VAL A 10 15.15 -2.69 -6.79
C VAL A 10 15.97 -3.48 -7.82
N ILE A 11 15.61 -4.73 -8.08
CA ILE A 11 16.14 -5.50 -9.22
C ILE A 11 15.08 -5.46 -10.32
N LEU A 12 15.00 -4.32 -11.01
CA LEU A 12 14.32 -4.29 -12.30
C LEU A 12 15.31 -4.87 -13.32
N ASP A 13 15.26 -6.18 -13.53
CA ASP A 13 15.92 -6.73 -14.72
C ASP A 13 15.30 -6.05 -15.95
N GLY A 14 16.17 -5.54 -16.82
CA GLY A 14 15.81 -4.72 -17.97
C GLY A 14 15.24 -5.53 -19.13
N SER A 15 14.33 -6.46 -18.89
CA SER A 15 13.68 -7.21 -19.98
C SER A 15 12.47 -6.46 -20.52
N LYS A 16 12.71 -5.85 -21.69
CA LYS A 16 11.78 -5.13 -22.57
C LYS A 16 10.43 -5.83 -22.74
N GLY A 17 9.36 -5.05 -22.66
CA GLY A 17 8.04 -5.41 -23.17
C GLY A 17 7.13 -4.20 -23.15
N ASP A 18 7.18 -3.39 -24.21
CA ASP A 18 6.19 -2.35 -24.46
C ASP A 18 4.82 -3.02 -24.65
N ILE A 19 3.92 -2.92 -23.67
CA ILE A 19 2.53 -3.34 -23.83
C ILE A 19 1.71 -2.10 -24.21
N GLN A 20 1.35 -2.02 -25.48
CA GLN A 20 0.34 -1.08 -25.97
C GLN A 20 -1.05 -1.63 -25.64
N ILE A 21 -1.81 -0.93 -24.81
CA ILE A 21 -3.24 -1.21 -24.60
C ILE A 21 -4.05 -0.29 -25.52
N GLN A 22 -4.81 -0.90 -26.42
CA GLN A 22 -5.79 -0.24 -27.27
C GLN A 22 -7.09 -0.08 -26.50
N ASN A 23 -7.61 1.13 -26.47
CA ASN A 23 -8.95 1.45 -25.96
C ASN A 23 -10.00 0.93 -26.95
N GLU A 24 -10.91 0.07 -26.50
CA GLU A 24 -12.21 -0.13 -27.15
C GLU A 24 -13.32 0.21 -26.16
N ASP A 25 -13.97 1.33 -26.43
CA ASP A 25 -15.27 1.69 -25.88
C ASP A 25 -16.30 0.63 -26.28
N ASN A 26 -17.10 0.15 -25.32
CA ASN A 26 -18.49 -0.18 -25.65
C ASN A 26 -19.46 0.06 -24.49
N SER A 27 -20.62 0.57 -24.90
CA SER A 27 -21.62 1.28 -24.13
C SER A 27 -22.70 0.37 -23.51
N SER A 28 -23.16 0.80 -22.33
CA SER A 28 -24.50 0.66 -21.72
C SER A 28 -25.16 -0.72 -21.53
N HIS A 29 -25.39 -1.09 -20.26
CA HIS A 29 -26.72 -1.55 -19.84
C HIS A 29 -26.94 -1.27 -18.35
N SER A 30 -27.95 -0.45 -18.07
CA SER A 30 -28.55 -0.28 -16.75
C SER A 30 -29.33 -1.53 -16.38
N ASP A 31 -29.20 -2.01 -15.15
CA ASP A 31 -30.32 -2.56 -14.39
C ASP A 31 -30.07 -2.37 -12.90
N ASP A 32 -31.10 -1.83 -12.27
CA ASP A 32 -31.26 -1.64 -10.84
C ASP A 32 -30.98 -2.92 -10.05
N ASN A 33 -30.34 -2.79 -8.88
CA ASN A 33 -30.89 -3.31 -7.62
C ASN A 33 -30.12 -2.78 -6.43
N ASN A 34 -30.80 -1.86 -5.75
CA ASN A 34 -30.74 -1.60 -4.33
C ASN A 34 -30.50 -2.87 -3.51
N ASP A 35 -29.34 -2.95 -2.83
CA ASP A 35 -29.29 -3.64 -1.56
C ASP A 35 -28.34 -2.87 -0.62
N LEU A 36 -28.97 -2.01 0.18
CA LEU A 36 -28.41 -1.53 1.43
C LEU A 36 -28.17 -2.74 2.34
N VAL A 37 -27.09 -3.47 2.12
CA VAL A 37 -26.58 -4.42 3.11
C VAL A 37 -25.94 -3.60 4.22
N SER A 38 -26.79 -3.08 5.11
CA SER A 38 -26.39 -2.87 6.49
C SER A 38 -26.09 -4.26 7.06
N SER A 39 -24.88 -4.76 6.87
CA SER A 39 -24.40 -5.94 7.57
C SER A 39 -24.36 -5.56 9.05
N ALA A 40 -25.31 -6.07 9.81
CA ALA A 40 -25.17 -6.13 11.26
C ALA A 40 -24.00 -7.07 11.54
N ALA A 41 -22.79 -6.52 11.59
CA ALA A 41 -21.61 -7.23 12.05
C ALA A 41 -21.92 -7.80 13.44
N ASN A 42 -21.66 -9.09 13.64
CA ASN A 42 -21.88 -9.74 14.92
C ASN A 42 -21.05 -9.01 15.99
N SER A 43 -21.60 -8.83 17.20
CA SER A 43 -20.88 -8.17 18.31
C SER A 43 -19.54 -8.84 18.63
N ASP A 44 -19.45 -10.15 18.40
CA ASP A 44 -18.24 -10.93 18.62
C ASP A 44 -17.15 -10.60 17.57
N GLU A 45 -17.53 -10.42 16.30
CA GLU A 45 -16.61 -9.99 15.23
C GLU A 45 -16.10 -8.56 15.44
N ILE A 46 -16.96 -7.65 15.91
CA ILE A 46 -16.56 -6.28 16.26
C ILE A 46 -15.51 -6.31 17.38
N SER A 47 -15.66 -7.20 18.37
CA SER A 47 -14.72 -7.29 19.49
C SER A 47 -13.34 -7.82 19.09
N GLU A 48 -13.28 -8.77 18.15
CA GLU A 48 -12.00 -9.29 17.63
C GLU A 48 -11.26 -8.24 16.80
N ILE A 49 -11.99 -7.49 15.97
CA ILE A 49 -11.45 -6.39 15.17
C ILE A 49 -10.88 -5.28 16.07
N GLU A 50 -11.62 -4.86 17.09
CA GLU A 50 -11.15 -3.85 18.05
C GLU A 50 -9.87 -4.30 18.78
N GLU A 51 -9.76 -5.59 19.11
CA GLU A 51 -8.58 -6.14 19.75
C GLU A 51 -7.34 -6.09 18.83
N GLU A 52 -7.48 -6.43 17.56
CA GLU A 52 -6.41 -6.34 16.56
C GLU A 52 -5.96 -4.89 16.33
N ILE A 53 -6.90 -3.94 16.24
CA ILE A 53 -6.56 -2.50 16.16
C ILE A 53 -5.80 -2.04 17.40
N PHE A 54 -6.22 -2.49 18.59
CA PHE A 54 -5.56 -2.11 19.84
C PHE A 54 -4.13 -2.66 19.93
N LYS A 55 -3.89 -3.90 19.48
CA LYS A 55 -2.55 -4.51 19.43
C LYS A 55 -1.57 -3.73 18.54
N THR A 56 -2.06 -3.11 17.47
CA THR A 56 -1.24 -2.37 16.50
C THR A 56 -1.01 -0.90 16.89
N GLU A 57 -1.75 -0.36 17.87
CA GLU A 57 -1.67 1.05 18.31
C GLU A 57 -0.26 1.46 18.77
N GLU A 58 0.44 0.62 19.54
CA GLU A 58 1.76 0.98 20.05
C GLU A 58 2.76 1.20 18.90
N ALA A 59 2.80 0.29 17.93
CA ALA A 59 3.68 0.40 16.77
C ALA A 59 3.33 1.66 15.95
N ARG A 60 2.04 1.89 15.73
CA ARG A 60 1.51 3.05 15.04
C ARG A 60 1.90 4.37 15.72
N SER A 61 1.81 4.45 17.04
CA SER A 61 2.21 5.63 17.83
C SER A 61 3.72 5.93 17.77
N LYS A 62 4.53 4.92 17.48
CA LYS A 62 6.00 5.02 17.39
C LYS A 62 6.50 5.37 16.00
N SER A 63 5.65 5.31 14.97
CA SER A 63 6.06 5.63 13.60
C SER A 63 5.97 7.12 13.33
N LYS A 64 7.07 7.74 12.87
CA LYS A 64 7.10 9.12 12.40
C LYS A 64 6.14 9.38 11.23
N TYR A 65 5.83 8.34 10.46
CA TYR A 65 4.99 8.43 9.26
C TYR A 65 3.51 8.58 9.57
N TRP A 66 3.06 8.11 10.74
CA TRP A 66 1.64 7.98 11.06
C TRP A 66 0.88 9.31 10.95
N ASN A 67 1.42 10.38 11.52
CA ASN A 67 0.77 11.70 11.51
C ASN A 67 0.63 12.27 10.10
N GLU A 68 1.62 12.05 9.23
CA GLU A 68 1.58 12.53 7.84
C GLU A 68 0.54 11.77 7.02
N VAL A 69 0.45 10.45 7.22
CA VAL A 69 -0.59 9.62 6.58
C VAL A 69 -1.97 10.01 7.05
N VAL A 70 -2.18 10.20 8.36
CA VAL A 70 -3.46 10.67 8.92
C VAL A 70 -3.90 11.99 8.27
N ALA A 71 -2.99 12.95 8.15
CA ALA A 71 -3.29 14.26 7.57
C ALA A 71 -3.55 14.19 6.05
N TRP A 72 -2.90 13.28 5.33
CA TRP A 72 -3.18 13.04 3.91
C TRP A 72 -4.53 12.35 3.74
N ASP A 73 -4.83 11.34 4.53
CA ASP A 73 -6.08 10.58 4.51
C ASP A 73 -7.31 11.44 4.75
N GLU A 74 -7.26 12.31 5.76
CA GLU A 74 -8.35 13.23 6.07
C GLU A 74 -8.69 14.15 4.89
N LYS A 75 -7.69 14.53 4.09
CA LYS A 75 -7.90 15.32 2.86
C LYS A 75 -8.48 14.50 1.71
N ASN A 76 -8.25 13.19 1.72
CA ASN A 76 -8.70 12.26 0.68
C ASN A 76 -9.93 11.44 1.12
N LEU A 77 -10.62 11.87 2.19
CA LEU A 77 -11.82 11.24 2.73
C LEU A 77 -11.64 9.79 3.19
N ARG A 78 -10.40 9.34 3.42
CA ARG A 78 -10.11 8.06 4.07
C ARG A 78 -10.12 8.27 5.58
N THR A 79 -11.06 7.69 6.30
CA THR A 79 -11.23 7.93 7.74
C THR A 79 -11.61 6.67 8.49
N GLY A 80 -11.49 6.70 9.82
CA GLY A 80 -11.90 5.59 10.67
C GLY A 80 -11.03 4.34 10.49
N MET A 81 -11.69 3.19 10.45
CA MET A 81 -11.03 1.88 10.42
C MET A 81 -10.28 1.62 9.10
N ASP A 82 -10.77 2.14 7.98
CA ASP A 82 -10.21 1.90 6.65
C ASP A 82 -8.70 2.21 6.59
N ARG A 83 -8.25 3.21 7.35
CA ARG A 83 -6.83 3.61 7.40
C ARG A 83 -5.87 2.51 7.82
N VAL A 84 -6.29 1.59 8.70
CA VAL A 84 -5.43 0.50 9.21
C VAL A 84 -5.75 -0.85 8.57
N PHE A 85 -6.86 -0.97 7.85
CA PHE A 85 -7.30 -2.17 7.15
C PHE A 85 -7.00 -2.15 5.66
N GLU A 86 -6.85 -0.96 5.08
CA GLU A 86 -6.65 -0.82 3.64
C GLU A 86 -5.23 -0.31 3.32
N PRO A 87 -4.63 -0.85 2.26
CA PRO A 87 -3.45 -0.26 1.62
C PRO A 87 -3.66 1.22 1.23
N ILE A 88 -2.57 1.99 1.11
CA ILE A 88 -2.57 3.34 0.53
C ILE A 88 -3.05 3.30 -0.92
N LEU A 89 -2.56 2.33 -1.68
CA LEU A 89 -2.93 2.13 -3.08
C LEU A 89 -3.37 0.68 -3.29
N ASN A 90 -4.35 0.49 -4.18
CA ASN A 90 -4.75 -0.84 -4.67
C ASN A 90 -3.74 -1.35 -5.73
N SER A 91 -2.45 -1.25 -5.40
CA SER A 91 -1.32 -1.52 -6.31
C SER A 91 -1.20 -3.00 -6.70
N ASP A 92 -1.99 -3.87 -6.08
CA ASP A 92 -2.14 -5.29 -6.38
C ASP A 92 -3.18 -5.60 -7.47
N SER A 93 -4.05 -4.66 -7.80
CA SER A 93 -5.24 -4.91 -8.62
C SER A 93 -5.53 -3.86 -9.69
N GLN A 94 -4.83 -2.73 -9.69
CA GLN A 94 -4.92 -1.72 -10.75
C GLN A 94 -3.57 -1.11 -11.12
N TYR A 95 -3.47 -0.60 -12.33
CA TYR A 95 -2.32 0.18 -12.79
C TYR A 95 -2.46 1.64 -12.38
N TYR A 96 -1.35 2.25 -11.99
CA TYR A 96 -1.23 3.68 -11.78
C TYR A 96 -0.21 4.25 -12.75
N ASP A 97 -0.55 5.36 -13.40
CA ASP A 97 0.39 6.11 -14.21
C ASP A 97 1.13 7.20 -13.40
N ARG A 98 2.14 7.79 -14.02
CA ARG A 98 2.94 8.85 -13.39
C ARG A 98 2.09 10.07 -13.05
N GLY A 99 1.19 10.48 -13.93
CA GLY A 99 0.38 11.69 -13.76
C GLY A 99 -0.60 11.58 -12.59
N GLU A 100 -1.12 10.38 -12.35
CA GLU A 100 -1.98 10.08 -11.20
C GLU A 100 -1.24 10.22 -9.87
N LEU A 101 0.04 9.82 -9.82
CA LEU A 101 0.84 9.76 -8.60
C LEU A 101 1.73 10.99 -8.36
N GLU A 102 2.02 11.80 -9.38
CA GLU A 102 2.96 12.93 -9.27
C GLU A 102 2.51 14.03 -8.30
N GLY A 103 1.21 14.14 -8.02
CA GLY A 103 0.65 15.06 -7.03
C GLY A 103 0.72 14.59 -5.58
N PHE A 104 1.13 13.34 -5.33
CA PHE A 104 1.11 12.76 -3.99
C PHE A 104 2.34 13.23 -3.19
N PRO A 105 2.21 13.42 -1.87
CA PRO A 105 3.37 13.73 -1.03
C PRO A 105 4.42 12.62 -1.11
N LYS A 106 5.72 13.00 -1.12
CA LYS A 106 6.85 12.06 -1.19
C LYS A 106 6.76 10.93 -0.16
N VAL A 107 6.31 11.24 1.05
CA VAL A 107 6.12 10.24 2.13
C VAL A 107 5.06 9.19 1.76
N ILE A 108 3.96 9.59 1.11
CA ILE A 108 2.88 8.67 0.72
C ILE A 108 3.35 7.75 -0.40
N LEU A 109 4.06 8.30 -1.39
CA LEU A 109 4.68 7.52 -2.46
C LEU A 109 5.71 6.53 -1.91
N TYR A 110 6.51 6.96 -0.94
CA TYR A 110 7.48 6.10 -0.27
C TYR A 110 6.83 4.93 0.46
N LEU A 111 5.74 5.19 1.20
CA LEU A 111 5.00 4.13 1.89
C LEU A 111 4.29 3.21 0.91
N ALA A 112 3.66 3.73 -0.14
CA ALA A 112 3.01 2.94 -1.19
C ALA A 112 4.02 2.04 -1.94
N LYS A 113 5.26 2.51 -2.17
CA LYS A 113 6.34 1.67 -2.71
C LYS A 113 6.62 0.48 -1.79
N ASN A 114 6.77 0.75 -0.49
CA ASN A 114 7.11 -0.27 0.50
C ASN A 114 5.92 -1.19 0.83
N GLU A 115 4.70 -0.73 0.64
CA GLU A 115 3.47 -1.49 0.82
C GLU A 115 3.41 -2.72 -0.08
N ILE A 116 3.87 -2.59 -1.33
CA ILE A 116 4.02 -3.73 -2.25
C ILE A 116 4.85 -4.84 -1.61
N TYR A 117 5.97 -4.52 -0.96
CA TYR A 117 6.79 -5.52 -0.24
C TYR A 117 6.10 -6.05 1.02
N ALA A 118 5.43 -5.16 1.77
CA ALA A 118 4.73 -5.51 3.01
C ALA A 118 3.62 -6.53 2.79
N ARG A 119 2.89 -6.42 1.66
CA ARG A 119 1.84 -7.37 1.26
C ARG A 119 2.36 -8.80 1.10
N HIS A 120 3.64 -8.95 0.75
CA HIS A 120 4.34 -10.23 0.64
C HIS A 120 5.13 -10.59 1.89
N GLY A 121 4.86 -9.92 3.01
CA GLY A 121 5.42 -10.23 4.32
C GLY A 121 6.87 -9.82 4.53
N TYR A 122 7.40 -8.91 3.72
CA TYR A 122 8.77 -8.40 3.87
C TYR A 122 8.98 -7.80 5.27
N ILE A 123 10.01 -8.27 5.98
CA ILE A 123 10.36 -7.76 7.31
C ILE A 123 11.33 -6.58 7.17
N PHE A 124 10.84 -5.37 7.45
CA PHE A 124 11.63 -4.14 7.48
C PHE A 124 12.56 -4.06 8.70
N MET A 125 13.85 -3.74 8.52
CA MET A 125 14.77 -3.47 9.65
C MET A 125 14.80 -1.98 10.04
N ASP A 126 14.43 -1.06 9.14
CA ASP A 126 14.19 0.33 9.51
C ASP A 126 13.03 0.40 10.52
N GLU A 127 13.32 0.92 11.72
CA GLU A 127 12.38 0.89 12.84
C GLU A 127 11.13 1.74 12.55
N GLU A 128 11.28 2.88 11.90
CA GLU A 128 10.19 3.80 11.60
C GLU A 128 9.21 3.21 10.59
N LEU A 129 9.76 2.61 9.53
CA LEU A 129 9.01 1.92 8.47
C LEU A 129 8.40 0.61 8.98
N GLY A 130 9.16 -0.16 9.76
CA GLY A 130 8.66 -1.37 10.41
C GLY A 130 7.53 -1.07 11.39
N ASN A 131 7.62 0.02 12.16
CA ASN A 131 6.56 0.46 13.06
C ASN A 131 5.32 0.91 12.30
N TYR A 132 5.48 1.59 11.15
CA TYR A 132 4.36 1.97 10.29
C TYR A 132 3.57 0.73 9.83
N PHE A 133 4.25 -0.26 9.26
CA PHE A 133 3.57 -1.46 8.74
C PHE A 133 3.04 -2.37 9.85
N LYS A 134 3.76 -2.52 10.98
CA LYS A 134 3.21 -3.19 12.18
C LYS A 134 1.98 -2.48 12.76
N GLY A 135 1.77 -1.22 12.42
CA GLY A 135 0.56 -0.45 12.73
C GLY A 135 -0.64 -0.77 11.82
N GLN A 136 -0.44 -1.56 10.76
CA GLN A 136 -1.48 -1.98 9.82
C GLN A 136 -1.97 -3.38 10.19
N VAL A 137 -3.29 -3.56 10.25
CA VAL A 137 -3.90 -4.83 10.69
C VAL A 137 -3.71 -5.94 9.64
N TRP A 138 -3.64 -5.57 8.36
CA TRP A 138 -3.45 -6.52 7.26
C TRP A 138 -2.00 -7.04 7.12
N TYR A 139 -1.02 -6.41 7.77
CA TYR A 139 0.39 -6.71 7.57
C TYR A 139 0.89 -7.84 8.48
N THR A 140 1.45 -8.89 7.88
CA THR A 140 2.06 -10.01 8.61
C THR A 140 3.55 -10.18 8.23
N PRO A 141 4.50 -9.81 9.11
CA PRO A 141 5.94 -9.94 8.84
C PRO A 141 6.41 -11.40 8.85
N THR A 142 6.79 -11.96 7.69
CA THR A 142 7.14 -13.39 7.56
C THR A 142 8.43 -13.68 6.80
N VAL A 143 8.87 -12.80 5.90
CA VAL A 143 10.00 -13.03 4.98
C VAL A 143 11.12 -12.04 5.24
N LYS A 144 12.30 -12.52 5.63
CA LYS A 144 13.48 -11.67 5.83
C LYS A 144 13.99 -11.15 4.49
N ALA A 145 14.64 -9.98 4.52
CA ALA A 145 15.26 -9.37 3.33
C ALA A 145 16.22 -10.31 2.57
N SER A 146 16.97 -11.17 3.28
CA SER A 146 17.88 -12.15 2.65
C SER A 146 17.17 -13.26 1.87
N ASP A 147 15.90 -13.52 2.21
CA ASP A 147 15.11 -14.62 1.67
C ASP A 147 14.03 -14.11 0.69
N PHE A 148 13.76 -12.80 0.69
CA PHE A 148 12.77 -12.19 -0.17
C PHE A 148 13.17 -12.28 -1.65
N ARG A 149 12.17 -12.55 -2.49
CA ARG A 149 12.29 -12.67 -3.94
C ARG A 149 11.27 -11.75 -4.58
N ASP A 150 11.66 -11.06 -5.63
CA ASP A 150 10.82 -10.13 -6.39
C ASP A 150 9.87 -10.83 -7.38
N ASP A 151 10.09 -12.13 -7.65
CA ASP A 151 9.21 -12.98 -8.46
C ASP A 151 7.85 -13.27 -7.81
N VAL A 152 7.64 -12.85 -6.56
CA VAL A 152 6.35 -12.92 -5.86
C VAL A 152 5.37 -11.84 -6.33
N PHE A 153 5.86 -10.77 -6.95
CA PHE A 153 5.02 -9.67 -7.41
C PHE A 153 4.17 -10.07 -8.60
N ASN A 154 2.92 -9.63 -8.58
CA ASN A 154 2.04 -9.74 -9.74
C ASN A 154 2.36 -8.64 -10.79
N GLU A 155 1.63 -8.66 -11.91
CA GLU A 155 1.85 -7.71 -13.01
C GLU A 155 1.56 -6.25 -12.63
N TYR A 156 0.52 -6.00 -11.82
CA TYR A 156 0.16 -4.67 -11.33
C TYR A 156 1.24 -4.14 -10.37
N GLU A 157 1.63 -4.95 -9.39
CA GLU A 157 2.66 -4.60 -8.40
C GLU A 157 3.99 -4.30 -9.10
N THR A 158 4.37 -5.12 -10.06
CA THR A 158 5.60 -4.92 -10.84
C THR A 158 5.55 -3.61 -11.64
N ALA A 159 4.44 -3.31 -12.30
CA ALA A 159 4.28 -2.07 -13.06
C ALA A 159 4.25 -0.83 -12.16
N ASN A 160 3.48 -0.89 -11.08
CA ASN A 160 3.33 0.22 -10.12
C ASN A 160 4.62 0.50 -9.37
N LEU A 161 5.38 -0.54 -9.01
CA LEU A 161 6.69 -0.40 -8.39
C LEU A 161 7.65 0.40 -9.29
N ARG A 162 7.62 0.16 -10.62
CA ARG A 162 8.43 0.94 -11.58
C ARG A 162 8.04 2.41 -11.58
N VAL A 163 6.75 2.72 -11.62
CA VAL A 163 6.24 4.11 -11.61
C VAL A 163 6.61 4.81 -10.30
N LEU A 164 6.40 4.16 -9.16
CA LEU A 164 6.73 4.72 -7.84
C LEU A 164 8.23 5.00 -7.70
N VAL A 165 9.09 4.08 -8.14
CA VAL A 165 10.55 4.27 -8.12
C VAL A 165 10.97 5.42 -9.04
N ASP A 166 10.39 5.51 -10.24
CA ASP A 166 10.68 6.58 -11.20
C ASP A 166 10.31 7.97 -10.65
N ILE A 167 9.13 8.11 -10.02
CA ILE A 167 8.71 9.37 -9.39
C ILE A 167 9.62 9.70 -8.21
N LEU A 168 9.86 8.75 -7.31
CA LEU A 168 10.67 8.99 -6.11
C LEU A 168 12.11 9.42 -6.44
N SER A 169 12.70 8.81 -7.48
CA SER A 169 14.04 9.16 -7.97
C SER A 169 14.10 10.58 -8.55
N ALA A 170 12.98 11.09 -9.08
CA ALA A 170 12.90 12.47 -9.58
C ALA A 170 12.69 13.51 -8.47
N LEU A 171 12.39 13.09 -7.24
CA LEU A 171 12.16 13.94 -6.07
C LEU A 171 13.37 13.99 -5.10
N GLU A 172 14.51 13.43 -5.48
CA GLU A 172 15.79 13.47 -4.76
C GLU A 172 16.66 14.65 -5.18
#